data_AF-A0A2N7XTY2-F1
#
_entry.id   AF-A0A2N7XTY2-F1
#
_cell.length_a   1.000
_cell.length_b   1.000
_cell.length_c   1.000
_cell.angle_alpha   90.00
_cell.angle_beta   90.00
_cell.angle_gamma   90.00
#
_symmetry.space_group_name_H-M   'P 1'
#
loop_
_entity.id
_entity.type
_entity.pdbx_description
1 polymer ?
#
loop_
_entity_poly.entity_id
_entity_poly.type
_entity_poly.pdbx_seq_one_letter_code
_entity_poly.pdbx_strand_id
1 'polypeptide(L)' 'IKAEVVKRRASSEAALIARFEQAQAAGELPEGMTPAALTRYLFAILQGLAIQGGSGATCEELSQLVETSMAVCPTR' A
#
# COMPACT_ATOMS: atom_id res chain seq x y z
N ILE A 1 -15.94 10.36 -14.41
CA ILE A 1 -15.72 9.21 -13.50
C ILE A 1 -14.28 8.66 -13.57
N LYS A 2 -13.79 8.09 -14.68
CA LYS A 2 -12.41 7.54 -14.76
C LYS A 2 -11.30 8.54 -14.40
N ALA A 3 -11.36 9.77 -14.93
CA ALA A 3 -10.34 10.79 -14.65
C ALA A 3 -10.29 11.23 -13.17
N GLU A 4 -11.44 11.23 -12.49
CA GLU A 4 -11.52 11.62 -11.08
C GLU A 4 -11.00 10.52 -10.15
N VAL A 5 -11.25 9.26 -10.50
CA VAL A 5 -10.65 8.09 -9.83
C VAL A 5 -9.13 8.07 -10.01
N VAL A 6 -8.63 8.41 -11.21
CA VAL A 6 -7.18 8.54 -11.46
C VAL A 6 -6.57 9.68 -10.64
N LYS A 7 -7.24 10.84 -10.59
CA LYS A 7 -6.76 11.99 -9.81
C LYS A 7 -6.73 11.71 -8.30
N ARG A 8 -7.75 11.02 -7.77
CA ARG A 8 -7.76 10.57 -6.37
C ARG A 8 -6.63 9.59 -6.08
N ARG A 9 -6.40 8.62 -6.97
CA ARG A 9 -5.28 7.67 -6.84
C ARG A 9 -3.93 8.37 -6.83
N ALA A 10 -3.70 9.30 -7.76
CA ALA A 10 -2.47 10.08 -7.80
C ALA A 10 -2.26 10.92 -6.52
N SER A 11 -3.34 11.51 -5.97
CA SER A 11 -3.28 12.24 -4.70
C SER A 11 -2.96 11.33 -3.51
N SER A 12 -3.55 10.14 -3.44
CA SER A 12 -3.26 9.16 -2.39
C SER A 12 -1.84 8.60 -2.51
N GLU A 13 -1.37 8.37 -3.73
CA GLU A 13 0.00 7.93 -4.02
C GLU A 13 1.01 8.98 -3.57
N ALA A 14 0.80 10.25 -3.91
CA ALA A 14 1.68 11.34 -3.47
C ALA A 14 1.73 11.48 -1.94
N ALA A 15 0.59 11.34 -1.25
CA ALA A 15 0.55 11.40 0.21
C ALA A 15 1.31 10.22 0.86
N LEU A 16 1.19 9.01 0.29
CA LEU A 16 1.93 7.84 0.77
C LEU A 16 3.43 7.98 0.53
N ILE A 17 3.85 8.46 -0.63
CA ILE A 17 5.26 8.70 -0.94
C ILE A 17 5.83 9.70 0.05
N ALA A 18 5.17 10.84 0.28
CA ALA A 18 5.65 11.86 1.22
C ALA A 18 5.80 11.30 2.66
N ARG A 19 4.87 10.43 3.10
CA ARG A 19 4.96 9.78 4.42
C ARG A 19 6.14 8.81 4.50
N PHE A 20 6.44 8.09 3.43
CA PHE A 20 7.60 7.19 3.38
C PHE A 20 8.92 7.91 3.19
N GLU A 21 8.95 9.06 2.51
CA GLU A 21 10.13 9.93 2.46
C GLU A 21 10.49 10.45 3.85
N GLN A 22 9.49 10.80 4.68
CA GLN A 22 9.71 11.14 6.09
C GLN A 22 10.29 9.97 6.89
N ALA A 23 9.73 8.76 6.70
CA ALA A 23 10.24 7.54 7.34
C ALA A 23 11.68 7.21 6.89
N GLN A 24 11.98 7.43 5.60
CA GLN A 24 13.33 7.27 5.06
C GLN A 24 14.31 8.24 5.70
N ALA A 25 13.94 9.52 5.81
CA ALA A 25 14.75 10.54 6.46
C ALA A 25 14.97 10.26 7.96
N ALA A 26 14.01 9.59 8.61
CA ALA A 26 14.12 9.13 9.99
C ALA A 26 14.95 7.84 10.16
N GLY A 27 15.35 7.18 9.06
CA GLY A 27 16.10 5.92 9.10
C GLY A 27 15.26 4.69 9.45
N GLU A 28 13.93 4.78 9.33
CA GLU A 28 12.97 3.70 9.62
C GLU A 28 12.85 2.68 8.48
N LEU A 29 13.41 3.00 7.30
CA LEU A 29 13.38 2.12 6.13
C LEU A 29 14.66 1.26 6.03
N PRO A 30 14.53 -0.06 5.79
CA PRO A 30 15.69 -0.91 5.51
C PRO A 30 16.44 -0.50 4.26
N GLU A 31 17.73 -0.84 4.20
CA GLU A 31 18.57 -0.61 3.03
C GLU A 31 17.96 -1.24 1.77
N GLY A 32 17.95 -0.48 0.68
CA GLY A 32 17.38 -0.90 -0.61
C GLY A 32 15.88 -0.67 -0.77
N MET A 33 15.16 -0.30 0.30
CA MET A 33 13.74 0.06 0.22
C MET A 33 13.58 1.55 -0.15
N THR A 34 12.84 1.84 -1.22
CA THR A 34 12.51 3.23 -1.59
C THR A 34 11.06 3.56 -1.23
N PRO A 35 10.74 4.83 -0.91
CA PRO A 35 9.36 5.30 -0.72
C PRO A 35 8.44 4.89 -1.87
N ALA A 36 8.89 5.06 -3.11
CA ALA A 36 8.13 4.68 -4.30
C ALA A 36 7.87 3.16 -4.40
N ALA A 37 8.85 2.32 -4.04
CA ALA A 37 8.69 0.87 -4.04
C ALA A 37 7.66 0.42 -2.99
N LEU A 38 7.70 1.01 -1.79
CA LEU A 38 6.72 0.76 -0.72
C LEU A 38 5.31 1.17 -1.12
N THR A 39 5.16 2.36 -1.69
CA THR A 39 3.86 2.82 -2.18
C THR A 39 3.31 1.87 -3.24
N ARG A 40 4.14 1.45 -4.20
CA ARG A 40 3.70 0.50 -5.25
C ARG A 40 3.32 -0.87 -4.69
N TYR A 41 4.03 -1.36 -3.67
CA TYR A 41 3.67 -2.57 -2.94
C TYR A 41 2.29 -2.46 -2.27
N LEU A 42 2.03 -1.37 -1.54
CA LEU A 42 0.72 -1.13 -0.90
C LEU A 42 -0.42 -1.06 -1.92
N PHE A 43 -0.18 -0.41 -3.07
CA PHE A 43 -1.18 -0.38 -4.15
C PHE A 43 -1.46 -1.76 -4.73
N ALA A 44 -0.45 -2.62 -4.86
CA ALA A 44 -0.64 -4.00 -5.31
C ALA A 44 -1.52 -4.79 -4.34
N ILE A 45 -1.31 -4.64 -3.02
CA ILE A 45 -2.16 -5.25 -2.00
C ILE A 45 -3.60 -4.74 -2.10
N LEU A 46 -3.78 -3.42 -2.19
CA LEU A 46 -5.11 -2.81 -2.32
C LEU A 46 -5.87 -3.32 -3.56
N GLN A 47 -5.16 -3.46 -4.68
CA GLN A 47 -5.74 -4.05 -5.90
C GLN A 47 -6.08 -5.53 -5.70
N GLY A 48 -5.20 -6.29 -5.04
CA GLY A 48 -5.43 -7.69 -4.70
C GLY A 48 -6.68 -7.89 -3.83
N LEU A 49 -6.87 -7.04 -2.82
CA LEU A 49 -8.07 -7.04 -1.96
C LEU A 49 -9.35 -6.83 -2.77
N ALA A 50 -9.35 -5.86 -3.69
CA ALA A 50 -10.51 -5.59 -4.54
C ALA A 50 -10.85 -6.79 -5.46
N ILE A 51 -9.83 -7.45 -6.01
CA ILE A 51 -10.00 -8.63 -6.86
C ILE A 51 -10.54 -9.81 -6.04
N GLN A 52 -9.95 -10.08 -4.88
CA GLN A 52 -10.34 -11.23 -4.04
C GLN A 52 -11.74 -11.03 -3.43
N GLY A 53 -12.05 -9.83 -2.94
CA GLY A 53 -13.40 -9.49 -2.48
C GLY A 53 -14.44 -9.61 -3.59
N GLY A 54 -14.12 -9.14 -4.81
CA GLY A 54 -14.99 -9.34 -5.97
C GLY A 54 -15.14 -10.79 -6.41
N SER A 55 -14.24 -11.68 -5.99
CA SER A 55 -14.25 -13.11 -6.29
C SER A 55 -14.87 -13.96 -5.18
N GLY A 56 -15.41 -13.33 -4.12
CA GLY A 56 -16.12 -14.03 -3.03
C GLY A 56 -15.29 -14.32 -1.78
N ALA A 57 -14.09 -13.75 -1.64
CA ALA A 57 -13.35 -13.83 -0.38
C ALA A 57 -14.13 -13.18 0.77
N THR A 58 -14.08 -13.80 1.94
CA THR A 58 -14.72 -13.33 3.16
C THR A 58 -13.98 -12.13 3.76
N CYS A 59 -14.67 -11.34 4.58
CA CYS A 59 -14.02 -10.25 5.32
C CYS A 59 -12.88 -10.73 6.22
N GLU A 60 -12.99 -11.95 6.77
CA GLU A 60 -11.96 -12.54 7.62
C GLU A 60 -10.69 -12.84 6.81
N GLU A 61 -10.82 -13.49 5.65
CA GLU A 61 -9.70 -13.79 4.75
C GLU A 61 -9.00 -12.51 4.27
N LEU A 62 -9.78 -11.49 3.88
CA LEU A 62 -9.23 -10.20 3.46
C LEU A 62 -8.54 -9.45 4.60
N SER A 63 -9.08 -9.52 5.82
CA SER A 63 -8.45 -8.91 7.00
C SER A 63 -7.14 -9.62 7.33
N GLN A 64 -7.10 -10.95 7.27
CA GLN A 64 -5.88 -11.72 7.49
C GLN A 64 -4.80 -11.43 6.44
N LEU A 65 -5.19 -11.18 5.18
CA LEU A 65 -4.27 -10.71 4.14
C LEU A 65 -3.63 -9.36 4.49
N VAL A 66 -4.43 -8.41 4.99
CA VAL A 66 -3.92 -7.09 5.44
C VAL A 66 -2.95 -7.25 6.60
N GLU A 67 -3.34 -7.98 7.64
CA GLU A 67 -2.49 -8.23 8.82
C GLU A 67 -1.15 -8.87 8.42
N THR A 68 -1.20 -9.91 7.58
CA THR A 68 0.01 -10.58 7.07
C THR A 68 0.88 -9.62 6.26
N SER A 69 0.26 -8.81 5.40
CA SER A 69 0.99 -7.84 4.57
C SER A 69 1.67 -6.77 5.41
N MET A 70 1.04 -6.33 6.51
CA MET A 70 1.59 -5.36 7.46
C MET A 70 2.72 -5.97 8.30
N ALA A 71 2.60 -7.23 8.72
CA ALA A 71 3.65 -7.94 9.44
C ALA A 71 4.92 -8.18 8.60
N VAL A 72 4.75 -8.37 7.28
CA VAL A 72 5.85 -8.50 6.32
C VAL A 72 6.36 -7.15 5.84
N CYS A 73 5.60 -6.07 6.07
CA CYS A 73 5.99 -4.73 5.65
C CYS A 73 7.28 -4.31 6.37
N PRO A 74 8.31 -3.84 5.64
CA PRO A 74 9.65 -3.65 6.20
C PRO A 74 9.82 -2.41 7.09
N THR A 75 8.76 -1.70 7.44
CA THR A 75 8.83 -0.52 8.31
C THR A 75 9.26 -0.93 9.72
N ARG A 76 10.42 -0.43 10.17
CA ARG A 76 10.89 -0.57 11.56
C ARG A 76 10.30 0.47 12.48
#